data_AF-A0A7C3NN25-F1
#
_entry.id   AF-A0A7C3NN25-F1
#
_cell.length_a   1.000
_cell.length_b   1.000
_cell.length_c   1.000
_cell.angle_alpha   90.00
_cell.angle_beta   90.00
_cell.angle_gamma   90.00
#
_symmetry.space_group_name_H-M   'P 1'
#
loop_
_entity.id
_entity.type
_entity.pdbx_description
1 polymer ?
#
loop_
_entity_poly.entity_id
_entity_poly.type
_entity_poly.pdbx_seq_one_letter_code
_entity_poly.pdbx_strand_id
1 'polypeptide(L)'
;MLYLTTMRPAKQEPNPPEKRTDQDRVPAFANEDDIRRELFPDLESRPAPVYKPHVETITAGRIIKFLLALVTLVLTWYLFLGPGKATFEKFLNFLEDIMPPASNTPAPSPDMTNPSETAETALIETPAPATITPSPTAALPSQTPTPTETPAMTVTETATATMPAGPENCTPASQVTLADVGRVMCVTGNVLRTIDKPNGFIITLEDPKDAFYWISYERKWENLKKGTCVYATGEIKQLGVAPVMLIGYKIPLEYCP
;
A
#
# COMPACT_ATOMS: atom_id res chain seq x y z
N MET A 1 6.18 68.18 27.54
CA MET A 1 7.57 67.79 27.23
C MET A 1 7.55 66.35 26.74
N LEU A 2 7.72 66.14 25.44
CA LEU A 2 7.78 64.82 24.80
C LEU A 2 9.10 64.77 24.04
N TYR A 3 10.01 63.90 24.46
CA TYR A 3 11.31 63.71 23.82
C TYR A 3 11.15 62.73 22.65
N LEU A 4 11.43 63.20 21.44
CA LEU A 4 11.55 62.40 20.23
C LEU A 4 12.98 61.88 20.12
N THR A 5 13.21 60.61 20.47
CA THR A 5 14.48 59.93 20.31
C THR A 5 14.61 59.45 18.86
N THR A 6 15.47 60.10 18.09
CA THR A 6 15.81 59.74 16.71
C THR A 6 16.84 58.60 16.73
N MET A 7 16.46 57.40 16.29
CA MET A 7 17.41 56.29 16.12
C MET A 7 18.22 56.47 14.83
N ARG A 8 19.56 56.36 14.96
CA ARG A 8 20.52 56.31 13.86
C ARG A 8 20.48 54.95 13.16
N PRO A 9 20.50 54.88 11.83
CA PRO A 9 20.64 53.61 11.12
C PRO A 9 22.05 53.05 11.30
N ALA A 10 22.13 51.76 11.62
CA ALA A 10 23.36 51.01 11.76
C ALA A 10 24.01 50.83 10.37
N LYS A 11 25.32 51.10 10.32
CA LYS A 11 26.16 50.95 9.13
C LYS A 11 26.35 49.46 8.86
N GLN A 12 25.83 48.97 7.74
CA GLN A 12 25.92 47.58 7.32
C GLN A 12 27.35 47.27 6.84
N GLU A 13 28.00 46.33 7.51
CA GLU A 13 29.36 45.87 7.21
C GLU A 13 29.31 44.87 6.03
N PRO A 14 30.20 45.00 5.02
CA PRO A 14 30.19 44.12 3.85
C PRO A 14 30.64 42.71 4.23
N ASN A 15 29.78 41.72 3.98
CA ASN A 15 30.10 40.31 4.20
C ASN A 15 31.27 39.84 3.31
N PRO A 16 32.21 39.04 3.86
CA PRO A 16 33.32 38.49 3.09
C PRO A 16 32.84 37.47 2.04
N PRO A 17 33.58 37.31 0.93
CA PRO A 17 33.19 36.43 -0.16
C PRO A 17 33.18 34.97 0.28
N GLU A 18 32.00 34.37 0.17
CA GLU A 18 31.73 32.97 0.47
C GLU A 18 32.51 32.07 -0.52
N LYS A 19 33.40 31.24 0.02
CA LYS A 19 34.14 30.22 -0.73
C LYS A 19 33.14 29.17 -1.25
N ARG A 20 32.80 29.25 -2.54
CA ARG A 20 32.18 28.14 -3.28
C ARG A 20 33.04 26.90 -3.14
N THR A 21 32.54 25.95 -2.38
CA THR A 21 33.10 24.60 -2.31
C THR A 21 32.37 23.79 -3.37
N ASP A 22 33.08 23.34 -4.39
CA ASP A 22 32.62 22.44 -5.45
C ASP A 22 32.25 21.07 -4.87
N GLN A 23 31.16 21.02 -4.10
CA GLN A 23 30.65 19.82 -3.46
C GLN A 23 29.18 19.60 -3.80
N ASP A 24 28.85 19.89 -5.07
CA ASP A 24 27.54 19.65 -5.68
C ASP A 24 27.68 18.71 -6.89
N ARG A 25 28.52 17.69 -6.76
CA ARG A 25 28.45 16.52 -7.65
C ARG A 25 27.43 15.56 -7.06
N VAL A 26 26.15 15.92 -7.21
CA VAL A 26 25.03 15.00 -7.05
C VAL A 26 25.35 13.77 -7.90
N PRO A 27 25.45 12.56 -7.33
CA PRO A 27 25.63 11.36 -8.14
C PRO A 27 24.45 11.32 -9.12
N ALA A 28 24.76 11.25 -10.40
CA ALA A 28 23.77 11.09 -11.45
C ALA A 28 22.85 9.94 -11.03
N PHE A 29 21.62 10.29 -10.67
CA PHE A 29 20.61 9.32 -10.29
C PHE A 29 20.52 8.33 -11.43
N ALA A 30 20.81 7.07 -11.12
CA ALA A 30 20.53 5.95 -11.99
C ALA A 30 19.11 6.13 -12.54
N ASN A 31 18.98 6.02 -13.86
CA ASN A 31 17.77 6.26 -14.63
C ASN A 31 16.52 5.84 -13.86
N GLU A 32 15.56 6.76 -13.68
CA GLU A 32 14.26 6.48 -13.06
C GLU A 32 13.54 5.28 -13.71
N ASP A 33 13.90 4.96 -14.95
CA ASP A 33 13.43 3.77 -15.69
C ASP A 33 13.82 2.44 -15.02
N ASP A 34 14.96 2.35 -14.32
CA ASP A 34 15.36 1.11 -13.64
C ASP A 34 14.54 0.87 -12.36
N ILE A 35 14.23 1.94 -11.63
CA ILE A 35 13.39 1.85 -10.41
C ILE A 35 11.98 1.37 -10.78
N ARG A 36 11.44 1.84 -11.91
CA ARG A 36 10.11 1.42 -12.39
C ARG A 36 10.08 -0.06 -12.78
N ARG A 37 11.15 -0.57 -13.39
CA ARG A 37 11.27 -1.98 -13.81
C ARG A 37 11.44 -2.94 -12.65
N GLU A 38 12.15 -2.54 -11.59
CA GLU A 38 12.30 -3.37 -10.39
C GLU A 38 11.04 -3.42 -9.53
N LEU A 39 10.31 -2.31 -9.37
CA LEU A 39 9.13 -2.31 -8.50
C LEU A 39 7.89 -2.95 -9.14
N PHE A 40 7.79 -3.00 -10.47
CA PHE A 40 6.59 -3.49 -11.16
C PHE A 40 6.88 -4.28 -12.45
N PRO A 41 7.67 -5.36 -12.41
CA PRO A 41 8.01 -6.14 -13.60
C PRO A 41 6.80 -6.76 -14.33
N ASP A 42 5.63 -6.83 -13.68
CA ASP A 42 4.42 -7.49 -14.18
C ASP A 42 3.29 -6.51 -14.59
N LEU A 43 3.51 -5.19 -14.59
CA LEU A 43 2.48 -4.22 -14.98
C LEU A 43 2.50 -3.84 -16.47
N GLU A 44 3.65 -3.93 -17.14
CA GLU A 44 3.78 -3.43 -18.53
C GLU A 44 3.17 -4.40 -19.57
N SER A 45 2.97 -5.67 -19.22
CA SER A 45 2.53 -6.72 -20.17
C SER A 45 1.06 -7.14 -20.02
N ARG A 46 0.33 -6.60 -19.03
CA ARG A 46 -1.06 -6.98 -18.80
C ARG A 46 -2.03 -6.01 -19.49
N PRO A 47 -2.93 -6.49 -20.37
CA PRO A 47 -4.01 -5.66 -20.89
C PRO A 47 -4.81 -5.06 -19.73
N ALA A 48 -5.21 -3.79 -19.87
CA ALA A 48 -5.94 -3.04 -18.86
C ALA A 48 -7.03 -3.94 -18.24
N PRO A 49 -6.96 -4.24 -16.92
CA PRO A 49 -7.90 -5.16 -16.32
C PRO A 49 -9.30 -4.55 -16.44
N VAL A 50 -10.19 -5.28 -17.10
CA VAL A 50 -11.63 -5.01 -17.04
C VAL A 50 -12.00 -5.03 -15.57
N TYR A 51 -12.26 -3.86 -15.00
CA TYR A 51 -12.59 -3.69 -13.59
C TYR A 51 -13.89 -4.45 -13.30
N LYS A 52 -13.75 -5.69 -12.84
CA LYS A 52 -14.81 -6.41 -12.15
C LYS A 52 -14.72 -5.95 -10.70
N PRO A 53 -15.80 -5.38 -10.12
CA PRO A 53 -15.81 -5.00 -8.72
C PRO A 53 -15.38 -6.21 -7.90
N HIS A 54 -14.20 -6.11 -7.30
CA HIS A 54 -13.70 -7.16 -6.43
C HIS A 54 -14.51 -7.06 -5.15
N VAL A 55 -15.66 -7.73 -5.14
CA VAL A 55 -16.28 -8.15 -3.89
C VAL A 55 -15.19 -8.98 -3.23
N GLU A 56 -14.64 -8.46 -2.13
CA GLU A 56 -13.70 -9.18 -1.29
C GLU A 56 -14.47 -10.38 -0.74
N THR A 57 -14.47 -11.47 -1.50
CA THR A 57 -15.05 -12.73 -1.08
C THR A 57 -14.22 -13.14 0.11
N ILE A 58 -14.79 -12.95 1.31
CA ILE A 58 -14.23 -13.38 2.59
C ILE A 58 -13.71 -14.79 2.36
N THR A 59 -12.39 -14.93 2.31
CA THR A 59 -11.77 -16.18 1.88
C THR A 59 -12.17 -17.22 2.90
N ALA A 60 -12.96 -18.23 2.51
CA ALA A 60 -13.56 -19.20 3.41
C ALA A 60 -12.55 -19.84 4.37
N GLY A 61 -11.27 -19.92 3.95
CA GLY A 61 -10.16 -20.36 4.78
C GLY A 61 -9.92 -19.54 6.06
N ARG A 62 -10.18 -18.22 6.07
CA ARG A 62 -10.08 -17.41 7.30
C ARG A 62 -11.20 -17.74 8.29
N ILE A 63 -12.43 -17.91 7.81
CA ILE A 63 -13.58 -18.25 8.66
C ILE A 63 -13.37 -19.62 9.31
N ILE A 64 -12.89 -20.62 8.55
CA ILE A 64 -12.62 -21.96 9.08
C ILE A 64 -11.58 -21.90 10.19
N LYS A 65 -10.48 -21.15 10.03
CA LYS A 65 -9.45 -21.00 11.06
C LYS A 65 -10.00 -20.35 12.33
N PHE A 66 -10.84 -19.31 12.20
CA PHE A 66 -11.48 -18.68 13.35
C PHE A 66 -12.45 -19.62 14.08
N LEU A 67 -13.27 -20.39 13.35
CA LEU A 67 -14.16 -21.38 13.94
C LEU A 67 -13.38 -22.46 14.68
N LEU A 68 -12.29 -22.95 14.10
CA LEU A 68 -11.44 -23.97 14.73
C LEU A 68 -10.83 -23.44 16.03
N ALA A 69 -10.31 -22.22 16.02
CA ALA A 69 -9.75 -21.57 17.21
C ALA A 69 -10.81 -21.41 18.32
N LEU A 70 -12.03 -20.99 17.96
CA LEU A 70 -13.11 -20.79 18.92
C LEU A 70 -13.56 -22.12 19.54
N VAL A 71 -13.69 -23.19 18.74
CA VAL A 71 -14.00 -24.54 19.24
C VAL A 71 -12.92 -25.03 20.21
N THR A 72 -11.64 -24.87 19.88
CA THR A 72 -10.54 -25.29 20.78
C THR A 72 -10.54 -24.51 22.08
N LEU A 73 -10.85 -23.22 22.06
CA LEU A 73 -10.92 -22.39 23.25
C LEU A 73 -12.07 -22.81 24.15
N VAL A 74 -13.26 -23.07 23.60
CA VAL A 74 -14.41 -23.58 24.35
C VAL A 74 -14.13 -24.97 24.93
N LEU A 75 -13.50 -25.86 24.16
CA LEU A 75 -13.14 -27.20 24.63
C LEU A 75 -12.13 -27.13 25.78
N THR A 76 -11.10 -26.29 25.64
CA THR A 76 -10.09 -26.08 26.68
C THR A 76 -10.73 -25.51 27.94
N TRP A 77 -11.59 -24.49 27.79
CA TRP A 77 -12.33 -23.92 28.92
C TRP A 77 -13.18 -24.97 29.62
N TYR A 78 -13.92 -25.78 28.85
CA TYR A 78 -14.80 -26.83 29.38
C TYR A 78 -14.04 -27.94 30.13
N LEU A 79 -12.86 -28.32 29.65
CA LEU A 79 -12.02 -29.36 30.26
C LEU A 79 -11.28 -28.87 31.51
N PHE A 80 -10.78 -27.63 31.51
CA PHE A 80 -9.94 -27.11 32.61
C PHE A 80 -10.72 -26.38 33.70
N LEU A 81 -11.73 -25.59 33.35
CA LEU A 81 -12.52 -24.79 34.30
C LEU A 81 -13.98 -25.27 34.41
N GLY A 82 -14.44 -26.10 33.49
CA GLY A 82 -15.83 -26.55 33.42
C GLY A 82 -16.12 -27.89 34.11
N PRO A 83 -17.38 -28.34 34.06
CA PRO A 83 -17.83 -29.60 34.67
C PRO A 83 -17.23 -30.86 34.00
N GLY A 84 -16.56 -30.71 32.85
CA GLY A 84 -15.91 -31.80 32.13
C GLY A 84 -14.73 -32.42 32.87
N LYS A 85 -14.13 -31.72 33.83
CA LYS A 85 -12.95 -32.20 34.58
C LYS A 85 -13.24 -33.53 35.30
N ALA A 86 -14.41 -33.66 35.92
CA ALA A 86 -14.80 -34.89 36.62
C ALA A 86 -15.01 -36.09 35.67
N THR A 87 -15.42 -35.82 34.42
CA THR A 87 -15.57 -36.85 33.39
C THR A 87 -14.23 -37.27 32.82
N PHE A 88 -13.30 -36.33 32.67
CA PHE A 88 -11.95 -36.59 32.18
C PHE A 88 -11.13 -37.43 33.15
N GLU A 89 -11.22 -37.17 34.46
CA GLU A 89 -10.57 -38.00 35.48
C GLU A 89 -11.05 -39.46 35.44
N LYS A 90 -12.36 -39.69 35.24
CA LYS A 90 -12.91 -41.05 35.06
C LYS A 90 -12.38 -41.73 33.80
N PHE A 91 -12.22 -40.96 32.72
CA PHE A 91 -11.72 -41.48 31.45
C PHE A 91 -10.22 -41.81 31.52
N LEU A 92 -9.42 -40.99 32.20
CA LEU A 92 -8.00 -41.28 32.43
C LEU A 92 -7.82 -42.54 33.28
N ASN A 93 -8.58 -42.70 34.35
CA ASN A 93 -8.55 -43.93 35.16
C ASN A 93 -8.98 -45.16 34.35
N PHE A 94 -9.94 -45.00 33.44
CA PHE A 94 -10.35 -46.07 32.53
C PHE A 94 -9.27 -46.41 31.49
N LEU A 95 -8.54 -45.42 30.98
CA LEU A 95 -7.41 -45.66 30.07
C LEU A 95 -6.24 -46.35 30.76
N GLU A 96 -6.01 -46.04 32.03
CA GLU A 96 -4.97 -46.70 32.84
C GLU A 96 -5.31 -48.18 33.11
N ASP A 97 -6.58 -48.52 33.30
CA ASP A 97 -7.04 -49.91 33.40
C ASP A 97 -6.93 -50.69 32.07
N ILE A 98 -7.00 -49.99 30.93
CA ILE A 98 -6.95 -50.62 29.60
C ILE A 98 -5.52 -50.76 29.08
N MET A 99 -4.59 -49.92 29.52
CA MET A 99 -3.18 -50.08 29.14
C MET A 99 -2.56 -51.23 29.93
N PRO A 100 -2.17 -52.35 29.28
CA PRO A 100 -1.36 -53.35 29.95
C PRO A 100 -0.05 -52.70 30.42
N PRO A 101 0.47 -53.09 31.60
CA PRO A 101 1.69 -52.51 32.13
C PRO A 101 2.79 -52.66 31.10
N ALA A 102 3.38 -51.52 30.71
CA ALA A 102 4.48 -51.48 29.75
C ALA A 102 5.58 -52.42 30.26
N SER A 103 5.74 -53.55 29.57
CA SER A 103 6.83 -54.48 29.81
C SER A 103 8.13 -53.73 29.52
N ASN A 104 8.88 -53.44 30.59
CA ASN A 104 10.18 -52.81 30.56
C ASN A 104 11.19 -53.73 29.84
N THR A 105 11.12 -53.79 28.51
CA THR A 105 12.17 -54.37 27.68
C THR A 105 13.13 -53.24 27.29
N PRO A 106 14.41 -53.30 27.67
CA PRO A 106 15.38 -52.29 27.28
C PRO A 106 15.54 -52.31 25.75
N ALA A 107 15.16 -51.21 25.11
CA ALA A 107 15.31 -51.02 23.68
C ALA A 107 16.78 -50.74 23.33
N PRO A 108 17.35 -51.42 22.31
CA PRO A 108 18.70 -51.11 21.83
C PRO A 108 18.73 -49.73 21.19
N SER A 109 19.77 -48.97 21.54
CA SER A 109 20.06 -47.61 21.07
C SER A 109 20.25 -47.57 19.55
N PRO A 110 19.48 -46.76 18.81
CA PRO A 110 19.82 -46.47 17.43
C PRO A 110 20.86 -45.35 17.36
N ASP A 111 21.90 -45.65 16.61
CA ASP A 111 23.09 -44.85 16.35
C ASP A 111 22.76 -43.54 15.63
N MET A 112 23.48 -42.47 15.99
CA MET A 112 23.47 -41.20 15.28
C MET A 112 24.13 -41.39 13.92
N THR A 113 23.37 -41.28 12.83
CA THR A 113 23.98 -41.04 11.52
C THR A 113 23.32 -39.81 10.88
N ASN A 114 24.06 -38.72 10.95
CA ASN A 114 23.83 -37.44 10.30
C ASN A 114 24.44 -37.51 8.88
N PRO A 115 23.65 -37.38 7.81
CA PRO A 115 24.20 -37.05 6.50
C PRO A 115 24.11 -35.54 6.27
N SER A 116 25.29 -34.92 6.26
CA SER A 116 25.57 -33.65 5.61
C SER A 116 25.71 -33.91 4.10
N GLU A 117 24.82 -33.34 3.28
CA GLU A 117 24.89 -33.39 1.81
C GLU A 117 23.81 -32.43 1.26
N THR A 118 23.94 -31.62 0.22
CA THR A 118 25.02 -31.07 -0.60
C THR A 118 24.36 -29.89 -1.33
N ALA A 119 25.09 -28.79 -1.50
CA ALA A 119 24.66 -27.68 -2.33
C ALA A 119 24.68 -28.13 -3.80
N GLU A 120 23.52 -28.11 -4.48
CA GLU A 120 23.45 -28.28 -5.93
C GLU A 120 22.90 -27.01 -6.59
N THR A 121 23.82 -26.33 -7.28
CA THR A 121 23.59 -25.18 -8.14
C THR A 121 22.93 -25.64 -9.44
N ALA A 122 21.64 -25.35 -9.60
CA ALA A 122 20.96 -25.49 -10.89
C ALA A 122 20.99 -24.14 -11.64
N LEU A 123 21.86 -24.05 -12.65
CA LEU A 123 21.79 -23.04 -13.71
C LEU A 123 20.59 -23.37 -14.60
N ILE A 124 19.54 -22.55 -14.54
CA ILE A 124 18.40 -22.66 -15.46
C ILE A 124 18.72 -21.87 -16.72
N GLU A 125 18.82 -22.60 -17.84
CA GLU A 125 19.03 -22.06 -19.18
C GLU A 125 17.89 -21.12 -19.60
N THR A 126 18.28 -20.00 -20.20
CA THR A 126 17.39 -18.98 -20.79
C THR A 126 16.93 -19.45 -22.17
N PRO A 127 15.63 -19.68 -22.42
CA PRO A 127 15.14 -19.97 -23.76
C PRO A 127 15.15 -18.71 -24.63
N ALA A 128 15.68 -18.86 -25.84
CA ALA A 128 15.80 -17.83 -26.86
C ALA A 128 14.43 -17.26 -27.29
N PRO A 129 14.32 -15.96 -27.60
CA PRO A 129 13.09 -15.35 -28.06
C PRO A 129 12.74 -15.77 -29.50
N ALA A 130 11.56 -16.36 -29.67
CA ALA A 130 10.97 -16.63 -30.98
C ALA A 130 10.55 -15.32 -31.66
N THR A 131 11.08 -15.08 -32.85
CA THR A 131 10.69 -13.97 -33.73
C THR A 131 9.33 -14.30 -34.35
N ILE A 132 8.29 -13.58 -33.95
CA ILE A 132 6.94 -13.66 -34.54
C ILE A 132 6.77 -12.54 -35.55
N THR A 133 6.69 -12.93 -36.83
CA THR A 133 6.39 -12.10 -37.99
C THR A 133 4.93 -11.59 -37.92
N PRO A 134 4.67 -10.27 -38.01
CA PRO A 134 3.31 -9.77 -38.03
C PRO A 134 2.62 -10.06 -39.38
N SER A 135 1.46 -10.70 -39.32
CA SER A 135 0.55 -10.90 -40.44
C SER A 135 -0.30 -9.63 -40.65
N PRO A 136 -0.48 -9.14 -41.89
CA PRO A 136 -1.27 -7.94 -42.16
C PRO A 136 -2.77 -8.21 -41.97
N THR A 137 -3.35 -7.63 -40.92
CA THR A 137 -4.80 -7.64 -40.68
C THR A 137 -5.50 -6.65 -41.62
N ALA A 138 -6.45 -7.16 -42.40
CA ALA A 138 -7.26 -6.42 -43.35
C ALA A 138 -8.07 -5.31 -42.67
N ALA A 139 -8.08 -4.13 -43.29
CA ALA A 139 -8.86 -2.97 -42.86
C ALA A 139 -10.37 -3.23 -43.06
N LEU A 140 -11.13 -3.14 -41.96
CA LEU A 140 -12.59 -3.22 -41.96
C LEU A 140 -13.18 -1.81 -42.16
N PRO A 141 -14.24 -1.64 -42.98
CA PRO A 141 -14.86 -0.34 -43.20
C PRO A 141 -15.49 0.23 -41.92
N SER A 142 -15.11 1.46 -41.60
CA SER A 142 -15.65 2.28 -40.52
C SER A 142 -17.08 2.71 -40.87
N GLN A 143 -18.07 2.21 -40.14
CA GLN A 143 -19.41 2.76 -40.16
C GLN A 143 -19.50 3.84 -39.10
N THR A 144 -19.62 5.10 -39.54
CA THR A 144 -19.89 6.26 -38.71
C THR A 144 -21.29 6.13 -38.11
N PRO A 145 -21.45 5.94 -36.79
CA PRO A 145 -22.78 5.94 -36.18
C PRO A 145 -23.33 7.36 -36.16
N THR A 146 -24.57 7.51 -36.62
CA THR A 146 -25.40 8.72 -36.54
C THR A 146 -25.52 9.19 -35.08
N PRO A 147 -25.39 10.50 -34.80
CA PRO A 147 -25.52 11.03 -33.44
C PRO A 147 -26.95 10.83 -32.92
N THR A 148 -27.10 9.98 -31.91
CA THR A 148 -28.32 9.86 -31.12
C THR A 148 -28.35 11.02 -30.12
N GLU A 149 -29.36 11.89 -30.22
CA GLU A 149 -29.63 12.95 -29.23
C GLU A 149 -29.76 12.33 -27.84
N THR A 150 -28.77 12.61 -26.99
CA THR A 150 -28.76 12.18 -25.59
C THR A 150 -29.71 13.09 -24.82
N PRO A 151 -30.72 12.54 -24.10
CA PRO A 151 -31.63 13.35 -23.31
C PRO A 151 -30.84 14.15 -22.27
N ALA A 152 -31.14 15.45 -22.17
CA ALA A 152 -30.54 16.34 -21.20
C ALA A 152 -30.72 15.76 -19.78
N MET A 153 -29.62 15.30 -19.18
CA MET A 153 -29.65 14.86 -17.80
C MET A 153 -29.89 16.09 -16.92
N THR A 154 -31.04 16.11 -16.25
CA THR A 154 -31.31 17.01 -15.12
C THR A 154 -30.21 16.77 -14.10
N VAL A 155 -29.29 17.73 -13.98
CA VAL A 155 -28.23 17.73 -12.97
C VAL A 155 -28.92 17.90 -11.62
N THR A 156 -29.21 16.78 -10.95
CA THR A 156 -29.53 16.80 -9.53
C THR A 156 -28.27 17.26 -8.82
N GLU A 157 -28.27 18.52 -8.37
CA GLU A 157 -27.25 19.09 -7.50
C GLU A 157 -27.11 18.19 -6.27
N THR A 158 -26.17 17.24 -6.34
CA THR A 158 -25.78 16.43 -5.20
C THR A 158 -25.13 17.40 -4.24
N ALA A 159 -25.72 17.53 -3.05
CA ALA A 159 -25.27 18.42 -2.00
C ALA A 159 -23.74 18.41 -1.92
N THR A 160 -23.13 19.51 -2.33
CA THR A 160 -21.69 19.73 -2.25
C THR A 160 -21.33 19.60 -0.78
N ALA A 161 -20.72 18.47 -0.40
CA ALA A 161 -20.18 18.31 0.93
C ALA A 161 -19.16 19.43 1.11
N THR A 162 -19.43 20.36 2.02
CA THR A 162 -18.52 21.45 2.35
C THR A 162 -17.22 20.82 2.84
N MET A 163 -16.21 20.79 1.98
CA MET A 163 -14.90 20.25 2.33
C MET A 163 -14.35 21.04 3.51
N PRO A 164 -13.73 20.38 4.52
CA PRO A 164 -13.02 21.08 5.57
C PRO A 164 -11.97 22.00 4.95
N ALA A 165 -11.89 23.24 5.43
CA ALA A 165 -10.95 24.22 4.90
C ALA A 165 -9.51 23.75 5.17
N GLY A 166 -8.85 23.22 4.14
CA GLY A 166 -7.41 23.01 4.16
C GLY A 166 -6.67 24.35 4.21
N PRO A 167 -5.32 24.32 4.23
CA PRO A 167 -4.53 25.53 4.06
C PRO A 167 -5.00 26.26 2.78
N GLU A 168 -5.08 27.60 2.82
CA GLU A 168 -5.73 28.42 1.79
C GLU A 168 -5.17 28.23 0.36
N ASN A 169 -4.04 27.52 0.20
CA ASN A 169 -3.34 27.29 -1.07
C ASN A 169 -3.23 25.82 -1.49
N CYS A 170 -4.00 24.90 -0.90
CA CYS A 170 -3.93 23.48 -1.26
C CYS A 170 -5.01 23.10 -2.28
N THR A 171 -4.60 22.44 -3.35
CA THR A 171 -5.50 21.94 -4.39
C THR A 171 -6.23 20.69 -3.88
N PRO A 172 -7.56 20.60 -4.00
CA PRO A 172 -8.27 19.38 -3.66
C PRO A 172 -7.78 18.18 -4.49
N ALA A 173 -7.65 17.01 -3.86
CA ALA A 173 -7.21 15.78 -4.51
C ALA A 173 -8.05 15.41 -5.75
N SER A 174 -9.35 15.74 -5.73
CA SER A 174 -10.30 15.56 -6.83
C SER A 174 -10.02 16.45 -8.05
N GLN A 175 -9.23 17.51 -7.91
CA GLN A 175 -8.83 18.41 -8.99
C GLN A 175 -7.45 18.09 -9.57
N VAL A 176 -6.71 17.14 -8.98
CA VAL A 176 -5.39 16.74 -9.48
C VAL A 176 -5.57 15.89 -10.73
N THR A 177 -4.87 16.26 -11.81
CA THR A 177 -4.96 15.58 -13.11
C THR A 177 -3.59 15.12 -13.61
N LEU A 178 -3.56 14.37 -14.72
CA LEU A 178 -2.32 14.01 -15.40
C LEU A 178 -1.51 15.23 -15.88
N ALA A 179 -2.15 16.39 -16.08
CA ALA A 179 -1.45 17.61 -16.48
C ALA A 179 -0.58 18.20 -15.34
N ASP A 180 -0.77 17.73 -14.11
CA ASP A 180 -0.03 18.19 -12.93
C ASP A 180 1.21 17.32 -12.63
N VAL A 181 1.41 16.23 -13.39
CA VAL A 181 2.59 15.37 -13.26
C VAL A 181 3.88 16.18 -13.49
N GLY A 182 4.87 15.98 -12.61
CA GLY A 182 6.14 16.70 -12.57
C GLY A 182 6.10 18.04 -11.81
N ARG A 183 4.93 18.43 -11.25
CA ARG A 183 4.81 19.64 -10.44
C ARG A 183 4.87 19.32 -8.95
N VAL A 184 5.51 20.21 -8.18
CA VAL A 184 5.44 20.19 -6.71
C VAL A 184 4.29 21.08 -6.28
N MET A 185 3.29 20.51 -5.61
CA MET A 185 2.10 21.24 -5.17
C MET A 185 1.55 20.71 -3.84
N CYS A 186 0.83 21.58 -3.12
CA CYS A 186 0.07 21.15 -1.96
C CYS A 186 -1.23 20.50 -2.42
N VAL A 187 -1.48 19.27 -1.99
CA VAL A 187 -2.74 18.57 -2.23
C VAL A 187 -3.43 18.31 -0.89
N THR A 188 -4.73 18.59 -0.83
CA THR A 188 -5.58 18.35 0.34
C THR A 188 -6.75 17.43 0.00
N GLY A 189 -7.23 16.64 0.94
CA GLY A 189 -8.39 15.79 0.72
C GLY A 189 -8.81 14.99 1.95
N ASN A 190 -9.99 14.39 1.87
CA ASN A 190 -10.49 13.47 2.90
C ASN A 190 -10.04 12.04 2.60
N VAL A 191 -9.51 11.36 3.61
CA VAL A 191 -9.13 9.94 3.50
C VAL A 191 -10.34 9.09 3.22
N LEU A 192 -10.42 8.49 2.03
CA LEU A 192 -11.49 7.58 1.66
C LEU A 192 -11.22 6.17 2.21
N ARG A 193 -9.98 5.70 2.03
CA ARG A 193 -9.51 4.39 2.52
C ARG A 193 -7.98 4.37 2.59
N THR A 194 -7.47 3.46 3.42
CA THR A 194 -6.05 3.12 3.49
C THR A 194 -5.87 1.64 3.17
N ILE A 195 -4.80 1.31 2.45
CA ILE A 195 -4.49 -0.06 2.04
C ILE A 195 -3.06 -0.35 2.45
N ASP A 196 -2.90 -1.37 3.28
CA ASP A 196 -1.59 -1.85 3.74
C ASP A 196 -1.10 -2.97 2.81
N LYS A 197 0.07 -2.79 2.21
CA LYS A 197 0.74 -3.76 1.33
C LYS A 197 2.13 -4.05 1.89
N PRO A 198 2.69 -5.24 1.64
CA PRO A 198 4.01 -5.62 2.16
C PRO A 198 5.12 -4.63 1.77
N ASN A 199 4.98 -3.96 0.62
CA ASN A 199 5.97 -3.03 0.10
C ASN A 199 5.49 -1.57 0.15
N GLY A 200 4.42 -1.24 0.87
CA GLY A 200 3.98 0.16 0.96
C GLY A 200 2.57 0.35 1.51
N PHE A 201 2.28 1.59 1.86
CA PHE A 201 1.02 2.03 2.42
C PHE A 201 0.37 3.02 1.44
N ILE A 202 -0.82 2.67 0.95
CA ILE A 202 -1.55 3.47 -0.03
C ILE A 202 -2.70 4.18 0.66
N ILE A 203 -2.81 5.49 0.46
CA ILE A 203 -3.92 6.32 0.95
C ILE A 203 -4.69 6.80 -0.27
N THR A 204 -5.97 6.46 -0.34
CA THR A 204 -6.89 6.99 -1.36
C THR A 204 -7.63 8.18 -0.76
N LEU A 205 -7.60 9.31 -1.46
CA LEU A 205 -8.34 10.51 -1.11
C LEU A 205 -9.61 10.59 -1.99
N GLU A 206 -10.67 11.21 -1.46
CA GLU A 206 -11.93 11.67 -2.11
C GLU A 206 -12.31 11.12 -3.52
N ASP A 207 -13.54 10.62 -3.66
CA ASP A 207 -14.13 10.19 -4.94
C ASP A 207 -14.95 11.36 -5.57
N PRO A 208 -14.97 11.57 -6.90
CA PRO A 208 -15.22 10.50 -7.85
C PRO A 208 -14.15 10.39 -8.97
N LYS A 209 -13.79 9.14 -9.28
CA LYS A 209 -13.00 8.67 -10.45
C LYS A 209 -11.50 8.47 -10.24
N ASP A 210 -11.10 7.71 -9.21
CA ASP A 210 -9.81 6.98 -9.19
C ASP A 210 -8.58 7.81 -9.62
N ALA A 211 -8.58 9.12 -9.36
CA ALA A 211 -7.65 10.01 -10.04
C ALA A 211 -6.31 10.09 -9.32
N PHE A 212 -6.29 10.01 -7.98
CA PHE A 212 -5.09 10.39 -7.24
C PHE A 212 -4.83 9.55 -5.99
N TYR A 213 -3.61 9.04 -5.87
CA TYR A 213 -3.18 8.22 -4.75
C TYR A 213 -1.96 8.79 -4.04
N TRP A 214 -1.94 8.68 -2.73
CA TRP A 214 -0.71 8.86 -1.95
C TRP A 214 -0.10 7.50 -1.63
N ILE A 215 1.20 7.37 -1.86
CA ILE A 215 1.94 6.13 -1.64
C ILE A 215 3.10 6.42 -0.70
N SER A 216 3.24 5.61 0.34
CA SER A 216 4.39 5.62 1.24
C SER A 216 5.07 4.28 1.27
N TYR A 217 6.38 4.26 1.07
CA TYR A 217 7.20 3.05 1.18
C TYR A 217 7.80 2.88 2.57
N GLU A 218 7.97 3.98 3.30
CA GLU A 218 8.82 4.02 4.49
C GLU A 218 8.03 4.11 5.79
N ARG A 219 6.76 4.56 5.70
CA ARG A 219 5.95 4.91 6.87
C ARG A 219 4.50 4.51 6.70
N LYS A 220 3.91 4.01 7.79
CA LYS A 220 2.48 3.75 7.95
C LYS A 220 1.89 4.75 8.94
N TRP A 221 0.67 5.21 8.69
CA TRP A 221 -0.07 6.09 9.63
C TRP A 221 -1.21 5.32 10.27
N GLU A 222 -0.94 4.71 11.42
CA GLU A 222 -1.91 3.88 12.15
C GLU A 222 -3.13 4.66 12.65
N ASN A 223 -2.95 5.96 12.92
CA ASN A 223 -4.01 6.84 13.41
C ASN A 223 -4.84 7.48 12.29
N LEU A 224 -4.57 7.14 11.02
CA LEU A 224 -5.26 7.75 9.89
C LEU A 224 -6.62 7.07 9.64
N LYS A 225 -7.70 7.75 10.02
CA LYS A 225 -9.07 7.24 9.91
C LYS A 225 -9.74 7.71 8.62
N LYS A 226 -10.67 6.91 8.11
CA LYS A 226 -11.57 7.32 7.02
C LYS A 226 -12.32 8.61 7.40
N GLY A 227 -12.45 9.53 6.46
CA GLY A 227 -13.08 10.84 6.62
C GLY A 227 -12.19 11.90 7.25
N THR A 228 -10.96 11.56 7.65
CA THR A 228 -10.01 12.56 8.18
C THR A 228 -9.50 13.44 7.04
N CYS A 229 -9.55 14.75 7.23
CA CYS A 229 -8.94 15.70 6.30
C CYS A 229 -7.42 15.76 6.53
N VAL A 230 -6.68 15.64 5.45
CA VAL A 230 -5.22 15.65 5.44
C VAL A 230 -4.69 16.40 4.23
N TYR A 231 -3.49 16.94 4.35
CA TYR A 231 -2.77 17.55 3.25
C TYR A 231 -1.28 17.17 3.26
N ALA A 232 -0.66 17.23 2.08
CA ALA A 232 0.77 17.03 1.90
C ALA A 232 1.26 17.89 0.72
N THR A 233 2.52 18.32 0.79
CA THR A 233 3.17 19.04 -0.31
C THR A 233 4.28 18.18 -0.89
N GLY A 234 4.14 17.82 -2.16
CA GLY A 234 5.08 16.91 -2.81
C GLY A 234 5.00 17.01 -4.32
N GLU A 235 5.90 16.31 -4.99
CA GLU A 235 5.89 16.15 -6.43
C GLU A 235 4.82 15.13 -6.85
N ILE A 236 4.00 15.50 -7.83
CA ILE A 236 3.05 14.58 -8.47
C ILE A 236 3.81 13.75 -9.50
N LYS A 237 3.88 12.44 -9.30
CA LYS A 237 4.45 11.47 -10.24
C LYS A 237 3.34 10.74 -11.00
N GLN A 238 3.69 10.05 -12.08
CA GLN A 238 2.76 9.19 -12.80
C GLN A 238 3.07 7.72 -12.54
N LEU A 239 2.06 6.96 -12.12
CA LEU A 239 2.16 5.51 -11.98
C LEU A 239 1.05 4.84 -12.81
N GLY A 240 1.44 4.23 -13.92
CA GLY A 240 0.49 3.75 -14.92
C GLY A 240 -0.31 4.91 -15.53
N VAL A 241 -1.63 4.90 -15.32
CA VAL A 241 -2.57 5.91 -15.84
C VAL A 241 -3.04 6.91 -14.78
N ALA A 242 -2.57 6.79 -13.54
CA ALA A 242 -3.00 7.64 -12.43
C ALA A 242 -1.85 8.54 -11.95
N PRO A 243 -2.10 9.84 -11.69
CA PRO A 243 -1.19 10.66 -10.91
C PRO A 243 -1.12 10.15 -9.46
N VAL A 244 0.07 10.17 -8.89
CA VAL A 244 0.36 9.74 -7.52
C VAL A 244 1.31 10.72 -6.85
N MET A 245 1.26 10.85 -5.53
CA MET A 245 2.29 11.58 -4.77
C MET A 245 2.95 10.61 -3.78
N LEU A 246 4.28 10.60 -3.82
CA LEU A 246 5.07 9.82 -2.86
C LEU A 246 5.19 10.63 -1.57
N ILE A 247 4.67 10.07 -0.49
CA ILE A 247 4.79 10.63 0.86
C ILE A 247 5.72 9.75 1.68
N GLY A 248 6.51 10.33 2.58
CA GLY A 248 7.59 9.60 3.27
C GLY A 248 8.16 10.40 4.43
N TYR A 249 9.40 10.12 4.85
CA TYR A 249 10.01 10.91 5.94
C TYR A 249 10.25 12.37 5.56
N LYS A 250 10.53 12.65 4.27
CA LYS A 250 10.83 14.00 3.78
C LYS A 250 9.59 14.84 3.47
N ILE A 251 8.45 14.19 3.22
CA ILE A 251 7.19 14.83 2.86
C ILE A 251 6.19 14.50 3.98
N PRO A 252 6.03 15.39 4.98
CA PRO A 252 5.14 15.14 6.08
C PRO A 252 3.68 15.14 5.62
N LEU A 253 2.92 14.19 6.16
CA LEU A 253 1.46 14.17 6.09
C LEU A 253 0.93 14.97 7.28
N GLU A 254 0.18 16.04 7.02
CA GLU A 254 -0.38 16.92 8.04
C GLU A 254 -1.91 16.84 8.06
N TYR A 255 -2.51 17.13 9.21
CA TYR A 255 -3.97 17.14 9.40
C TYR A 255 -4.50 18.53 9.13
N CYS A 256 -5.66 18.64 8.47
CA CYS A 256 -6.33 19.93 8.30
C CYS A 256 -6.75 20.49 9.68
N PRO A 257 -6.76 21.82 9.85
CA PRO A 257 -7.23 22.48 11.07
C PRO A 257 -8.73 22.28 11.33
#